data_AF-A0A7V9JMG6-F1
#
_entry.id   AF-A0A7V9JMG6-F1
#
_cell.length_a   1.000
_cell.length_b   1.000
_cell.length_c   1.000
_cell.angle_alpha   90.00
_cell.angle_beta   90.00
_cell.angle_gamma   90.00
#
_symmetry.space_group_name_H-M   'P 1'
#
loop_
_entity.id
_entity.type
_entity.pdbx_description
1 polymer ?
#
loop_
_entity_poly.entity_id
_entity_poly.type
_entity_poly.pdbx_seq_one_letter_code
_entity_poly.pdbx_strand_id
1 'polypeptide(L)'
;MSITGHTGLMSTGDHSGYIAGRYRDGALSDTWTDVVRCARGTFVGFVPVCTCDWTGAIQPATVAGFQASQHALVTEHLSPAPAPSSCGGGSPQYPQTAGTR
;
A
#
# COMPACT_ATOMS: atom_id res chain seq x y z
N MET A 1 1.15 -34.30 21.82
CA MET A 1 1.64 -34.40 20.44
C MET A 1 1.42 -33.05 19.80
N SER A 2 2.49 -32.28 19.60
CA SER A 2 2.42 -30.88 19.16
C SER A 2 2.80 -30.79 17.69
N ILE A 3 1.91 -30.21 16.89
CA ILE A 3 2.18 -29.56 15.60
C ILE A 3 1.02 -28.59 15.38
N THR A 4 1.12 -27.41 15.98
CA THR A 4 0.27 -26.26 15.61
C THR A 4 0.84 -25.74 14.31
N GLY A 5 0.21 -26.15 13.19
CA GLY A 5 0.56 -25.70 11.87
C GLY A 5 0.52 -24.18 11.80
N HIS A 6 1.65 -23.58 11.43
CA HIS A 6 1.75 -22.18 11.07
C HIS A 6 1.05 -22.01 9.71
N THR A 7 -0.28 -21.82 9.71
CA THR A 7 -0.96 -21.26 8.54
C THR A 7 -0.54 -19.81 8.45
N GLY A 8 0.45 -19.58 7.57
CA GLY A 8 1.03 -18.28 7.26
C GLY A 8 -0.04 -17.25 6.95
N LEU A 9 -0.31 -16.40 7.92
CA LEU A 9 -0.34 -14.98 7.62
C LEU A 9 1.07 -14.68 7.09
N MET A 10 1.22 -14.54 5.77
CA MET A 10 2.35 -13.79 5.24
C MET A 10 2.43 -12.54 6.11
N SER A 11 3.46 -12.49 6.97
CA SER A 11 3.82 -11.29 7.71
C SER A 11 3.67 -10.16 6.70
N THR A 12 2.81 -9.18 6.98
CA THR A 12 2.60 -8.02 6.10
C THR A 12 3.99 -7.55 5.68
N GLY A 13 4.38 -7.95 4.47
CA GLY A 13 5.77 -7.89 4.03
C GLY A 13 6.15 -6.44 4.04
N ASP A 14 7.26 -6.11 4.68
CA ASP A 14 7.67 -4.74 4.98
C ASP A 14 7.44 -3.81 3.76
N HIS A 15 6.33 -3.06 3.79
CA HIS A 15 5.90 -2.21 2.68
C HIS A 15 6.74 -0.94 2.73
N SER A 16 7.92 -0.99 2.12
CA SER A 16 8.82 0.14 2.00
C SER A 16 8.52 0.89 0.71
N GLY A 17 7.67 1.91 0.83
CA GLY A 17 7.30 2.79 -0.29
C GLY A 17 8.31 3.90 -0.54
N TYR A 18 8.57 4.22 -1.80
CA TYR A 18 9.42 5.34 -2.21
C TYR A 18 8.88 6.01 -3.49
N ILE A 19 9.39 7.20 -3.79
CA ILE A 19 9.03 7.93 -5.02
C ILE A 19 10.16 7.79 -6.02
N ALA A 20 9.93 7.01 -7.06
CA ALA A 20 10.86 6.85 -8.16
C ALA A 20 10.75 8.02 -9.14
N GLY A 21 11.89 8.48 -9.65
CA GLY A 21 11.97 9.37 -10.78
C GLY A 21 11.88 8.55 -12.07
N ARG A 22 11.01 8.96 -12.99
CA ARG A 22 10.89 8.33 -14.31
C ARG A 22 11.81 9.01 -15.31
N TYR A 23 12.67 8.24 -15.95
CA TYR A 23 13.53 8.70 -17.04
C TYR A 23 12.78 8.79 -18.37
N ARG A 24 13.39 9.43 -19.38
CA ARG A 24 12.79 9.63 -20.72
C ARG A 24 12.55 8.32 -21.47
N ASP A 25 13.41 7.33 -21.25
CA ASP A 25 13.30 5.98 -21.80
C ASP A 25 12.23 5.13 -21.09
N GLY A 26 11.65 5.65 -20.00
CA GLY A 26 10.61 4.99 -19.22
C GLY A 26 11.13 4.20 -18.03
N ALA A 27 12.45 4.09 -17.84
CA ALA A 27 13.03 3.46 -16.66
C ALA A 27 12.67 4.23 -15.37
N LEU A 28 12.64 3.53 -14.25
CA LEU A 28 12.41 4.09 -12.92
C LEU A 28 13.72 4.10 -12.13
N SER A 29 13.95 5.17 -11.38
CA SER A 29 15.04 5.20 -10.39
C SER A 29 14.76 4.23 -9.24
N ASP A 30 15.82 3.79 -8.58
CA ASP A 30 15.72 2.90 -7.41
C ASP A 30 15.39 3.66 -6.11
N THR A 31 15.27 2.90 -5.02
CA THR A 31 14.92 3.41 -3.68
C THR A 31 16.02 4.26 -3.03
N TRP A 32 17.26 4.16 -3.52
CA TRP A 32 18.41 4.90 -2.98
C TRP A 32 18.56 6.27 -3.64
N THR A 33 17.82 6.51 -4.73
CA THR A 33 17.86 7.76 -5.47
C THR A 33 17.06 8.86 -4.78
N ASP A 34 17.75 9.87 -4.28
CA ASP A 34 17.12 11.10 -3.79
C ASP A 34 16.69 12.00 -4.97
N VAL A 35 15.48 11.78 -5.46
CA VAL A 35 14.95 12.44 -6.65
C VAL A 35 14.81 13.96 -6.51
N VAL A 36 14.73 14.50 -5.28
CA VAL A 36 14.63 15.95 -5.05
C VAL A 36 15.98 16.65 -5.09
N ARG A 37 17.09 15.91 -4.96
CA ARG A 37 18.46 16.43 -5.08
C ARG A 37 19.04 16.34 -6.48
N CYS A 38 18.42 15.56 -7.37
CA CYS A 38 18.86 15.46 -8.75
C CYS A 38 18.68 16.78 -9.52
N ALA A 39 19.51 16.97 -10.55
CA ALA A 39 19.41 18.15 -11.42
C ALA A 39 18.01 18.24 -12.08
N ARG A 40 17.51 19.47 -12.25
CA ARG A 40 16.24 19.72 -12.94
C ARG A 40 16.27 19.13 -14.36
N GLY A 41 15.17 18.47 -14.75
CA GLY A 41 15.04 17.84 -16.08
C GLY A 41 15.70 16.46 -16.21
N THR A 42 16.26 15.90 -15.13
CA THR A 42 16.72 14.50 -15.07
C THR A 42 15.55 13.54 -15.27
N PHE A 43 14.45 13.80 -14.57
CA PHE A 43 13.23 13.00 -14.63
C PHE A 43 12.14 13.71 -15.42
N VAL A 44 11.31 12.93 -16.11
CA VAL A 44 10.11 13.40 -16.81
C VAL A 44 8.84 13.26 -15.98
N GLY A 45 8.89 12.51 -14.88
CA GLY A 45 7.79 12.36 -13.95
C GLY A 45 8.23 11.69 -12.65
N PHE A 46 7.30 11.64 -11.70
CA PHE A 46 7.44 10.93 -10.44
C PHE A 46 6.42 9.79 -10.37
N VAL A 47 6.82 8.67 -9.81
CA VAL A 47 5.99 7.47 -9.71
C VAL A 47 6.10 6.90 -8.31
N PRO A 48 4.98 6.74 -7.57
CA PRO A 48 5.02 6.06 -6.29
C PRO A 48 5.15 4.55 -6.51
N VAL A 49 6.08 3.94 -5.79
CA VAL A 49 6.42 2.52 -5.91
C VAL A 49 6.62 1.91 -4.53
N CYS A 50 6.42 0.60 -4.41
CA CYS A 50 6.69 -0.16 -3.20
C CYS A 50 7.54 -1.39 -3.51
N THR A 51 8.30 -1.85 -2.51
CA THR A 51 9.07 -3.10 -2.55
C THR A 51 8.23 -4.35 -2.80
N CYS A 52 6.90 -4.27 -2.69
CA CYS A 52 5.97 -5.34 -3.02
C CYS A 52 5.48 -5.31 -4.49
N ASP A 53 6.24 -4.64 -5.38
CA ASP A 53 5.94 -4.44 -6.81
C ASP A 53 4.72 -3.57 -7.13
N TRP A 54 4.08 -2.96 -6.13
CA TRP A 54 3.01 -1.98 -6.38
C TRP A 54 3.56 -0.70 -7.00
N THR A 55 2.86 -0.18 -8.01
CA THR A 55 3.20 1.05 -8.73
C THR A 55 1.93 1.88 -8.94
N GLY A 56 1.96 3.16 -8.58
CA GLY A 56 0.84 4.07 -8.79
C GLY A 56 0.96 4.92 -10.07
N ALA A 57 0.05 5.89 -10.21
CA ALA A 57 -0.02 6.73 -11.40
C ALA A 57 1.20 7.65 -11.55
N ILE A 58 1.65 7.84 -12.80
CA ILE A 58 2.74 8.78 -13.12
C ILE A 58 2.25 10.22 -12.92
N GLN A 59 3.00 10.99 -12.14
CA GLN A 59 2.78 12.41 -11.91
C GLN A 59 3.80 13.27 -12.65
N PRO A 60 3.48 14.53 -13.02
CA PRO A 60 4.42 15.44 -13.65
C PRO A 60 5.68 15.67 -12.81
N ALA A 61 6.83 15.94 -13.46
CA ALA A 61 8.10 16.30 -12.80
C ALA A 61 8.07 17.72 -12.19
N THR A 62 7.15 17.96 -11.26
CA THR A 62 6.96 19.21 -10.52
C THR A 62 6.89 18.93 -9.02
N VAL A 63 7.06 19.96 -8.18
CA VAL A 63 6.91 19.82 -6.73
C VAL A 63 5.52 19.28 -6.35
N ALA A 64 4.47 19.77 -7.03
CA ALA A 64 3.11 19.29 -6.82
C ALA A 64 2.94 17.82 -7.24
N GLY A 65 3.56 17.40 -8.35
CA GLY A 65 3.52 16.01 -8.79
C GLY A 65 4.25 15.06 -7.83
N PHE A 66 5.35 15.50 -7.23
CA PHE A 66 6.04 14.77 -6.18
C PHE A 66 5.16 14.60 -4.93
N GLN A 67 4.54 15.69 -4.46
CA GLN A 67 3.60 15.65 -3.34
C GLN A 67 2.37 14.77 -3.62
N ALA A 68 1.81 14.84 -4.84
CA ALA A 68 0.72 13.98 -5.26
C ALA A 68 1.12 12.49 -5.27
N SER A 69 2.35 12.18 -5.69
CA SER A 69 2.89 10.82 -5.65
C SER A 69 3.05 10.32 -4.21
N GLN A 70 3.56 11.17 -3.30
CA GLN A 70 3.63 10.84 -1.87
C GLN A 70 2.24 10.57 -1.28
N HIS A 71 1.27 11.44 -1.59
CA HIS A 71 -0.09 11.27 -1.13
C HIS A 71 -0.68 9.95 -1.64
N ALA A 72 -0.58 9.67 -2.94
CA ALA A 72 -1.07 8.44 -3.54
C ALA A 72 -0.43 7.19 -2.91
N LEU A 73 0.90 7.20 -2.72
CA LEU A 73 1.60 6.10 -2.03
C LEU A 73 1.01 5.84 -0.64
N VAL A 74 0.78 6.91 0.12
CA VAL A 74 0.22 6.79 1.47
C VAL A 74 -1.23 6.34 1.43
N THR A 75 -2.10 6.97 0.64
CA THR A 75 -3.54 6.73 0.72
C THR A 75 -4.01 5.49 -0.02
N GLU A 76 -3.34 5.12 -1.11
CA GLU A 76 -3.77 4.02 -1.98
C GLU A 76 -3.07 2.70 -1.61
N HIS A 77 -1.87 2.78 -1.01
CA HIS A 77 -1.04 1.60 -0.80
C HIS A 77 -0.61 1.38 0.65
N LEU A 78 0.03 2.37 1.29
CA LEU A 78 0.61 2.20 2.62
C LEU A 78 -0.41 2.33 3.77
N SER A 79 -1.51 3.05 3.54
CA SER A 79 -2.61 3.11 4.50
C SER A 79 -3.44 1.86 4.32
N PRO A 80 -3.41 0.91 5.28
CA PRO A 80 -4.45 -0.10 5.29
C PRO A 80 -5.77 0.65 5.37
N ALA A 81 -6.71 0.37 4.45
CA ALA A 81 -8.08 0.80 4.64
C ALA A 81 -8.47 0.46 6.09
N PRO A 82 -9.16 1.36 6.83
CA PRO A 82 -9.65 0.97 8.14
C PRO A 82 -10.42 -0.34 7.91
N ALA A 83 -10.00 -1.41 8.60
CA ALA A 83 -10.74 -2.67 8.59
C ALA A 83 -12.22 -2.29 8.73
N PRO A 84 -13.13 -2.84 7.91
CA PRO A 84 -14.54 -2.48 8.03
C PRO A 84 -14.89 -2.63 9.50
N SER A 85 -15.18 -1.49 10.14
CA SER A 85 -15.58 -1.43 11.53
C SER A 85 -16.61 -2.53 11.69
N SER A 86 -16.38 -3.47 12.60
CA SER A 86 -17.33 -4.51 12.95
C SER A 86 -18.53 -3.89 13.67
N CYS A 87 -19.19 -2.92 13.03
CA CYS A 87 -20.50 -2.46 13.39
C CYS A 87 -21.46 -3.54 12.87
N GLY A 88 -21.91 -4.42 13.75
CA GLY A 88 -22.99 -5.35 13.44
C GLY A 88 -22.68 -6.84 13.61
N GLY A 89 -21.85 -7.21 14.58
CA GLY A 89 -21.90 -8.55 15.16
C GLY A 89 -22.99 -8.63 16.21
N GLY A 90 -24.24 -8.33 15.85
CA GLY A 90 -25.37 -8.76 16.66
C GLY A 90 -25.28 -10.27 16.80
N SER A 91 -25.30 -10.76 18.04
CA SER A 91 -25.50 -12.16 18.34
C SER A 91 -26.64 -12.67 17.44
N PRO A 92 -26.48 -13.77 16.67
CA PRO A 92 -27.66 -14.49 16.22
C PRO A 92 -28.35 -14.98 17.49
N GLN A 93 -29.40 -14.28 17.90
CA GLN A 93 -30.37 -14.78 18.87
C GLN A 93 -30.99 -16.01 18.21
N TYR A 94 -30.42 -17.19 18.47
CA TYR A 94 -31.05 -18.45 18.09
C TYR A 94 -32.47 -18.44 18.69
N PRO A 95 -33.53 -18.71 17.90
CA PRO A 95 -34.82 -18.98 18.50
C PRO A 95 -34.66 -20.23 19.36
N GLN A 96 -34.87 -20.09 20.67
CA GLN A 96 -34.96 -21.23 21.58
C GLN A 96 -36.16 -22.09 21.15
N THR A 97 -35.91 -23.06 20.28
CA THR A 97 -36.78 -24.19 20.07
C THR A 97 -36.27 -25.31 20.97
N ALA A 98 -36.82 -25.36 22.18
CA ALA A 98 -36.74 -26.53 23.03
C ALA A 98 -38.15 -26.85 23.53
N GLY A 99 -38.88 -27.60 22.70
CA GLY A 99 -40.08 -28.28 23.12
C GLY A 99 -39.76 -29.56 23.88
N THR A 100 -40.54 -29.79 24.95
CA THR A 100 -40.90 -31.08 25.57
C THR A 100 -39.81 -31.95 26.23
N ARG A 101 -39.92 -32.06 27.57
CA ARG A 101 -40.44 -33.26 28.24
C ARG A 101 -41.25 -32.87 29.47
#